data_AF-A0A317DMC5-F1
#
_entry.id   AF-A0A317DMC5-F1
#
_cell.length_a   1.000
_cell.length_b   1.000
_cell.length_c   1.000
_cell.angle_alpha   90.00
_cell.angle_beta   90.00
_cell.angle_gamma   90.00
#
_symmetry.space_group_name_H-M   'P 1'
#
loop_
_entity.id
_entity.type
_entity.pdbx_description
1 polymer ?
#
loop_
_entity_poly.entity_id
_entity_poly.type
_entity_poly.pdbx_seq_one_letter_code
_entity_poly.pdbx_strand_id
1 'polypeptide(L)'
;MEDSRAAFRSFRDAKVSRLPWLGPAFFTKVVYFAGYRRDGHEIQPLILDRVVAGRLPVEAGVRRRWGGWRSDEWIAYLQWAAERAAAAKVEPDAVEMALFRGDSLSS
;
A
#
# COMPACT_ATOMS: atom_id res chain seq x y z
N MET A 1 10.85 0.85 7.21
CA MET A 1 10.57 1.52 5.92
C MET A 1 11.48 1.01 4.80
N GLU A 2 12.78 0.83 5.09
CA GLU A 2 13.75 0.27 4.14
C GLU A 2 13.38 -1.15 3.69
N ASP A 3 12.93 -2.02 4.60
CA ASP A 3 12.63 -3.43 4.33
C ASP A 3 11.39 -3.60 3.44
N SER A 4 10.29 -2.93 3.77
CA SER A 4 9.09 -2.92 2.92
C SER A 4 9.40 -2.39 1.50
N ARG A 5 10.18 -1.30 1.40
CA ARG A 5 10.58 -0.73 0.09
C ARG A 5 11.48 -1.70 -0.68
N ALA A 6 12.42 -2.36 0.00
CA ALA A 6 13.30 -3.36 -0.59
C ALA A 6 12.54 -4.58 -1.08
N ALA A 7 11.57 -5.09 -0.30
CA ALA A 7 10.71 -6.20 -0.69
C ALA A 7 9.93 -5.89 -1.98
N PHE A 8 9.24 -4.74 -2.05
CA PHE A 8 8.51 -4.34 -3.26
C PHE A 8 9.45 -4.20 -4.47
N ARG A 9 10.63 -3.59 -4.28
CA ARG A 9 11.63 -3.47 -5.35
C ARG A 9 12.09 -4.84 -5.86
N SER A 10 12.38 -5.77 -4.96
CA SER A 10 12.83 -7.13 -5.30
C SER A 10 11.77 -7.89 -6.11
N PHE A 11 10.50 -7.82 -5.68
CA PHE A 11 9.40 -8.46 -6.40
C PHE A 11 9.19 -7.88 -7.81
N ARG A 12 9.40 -6.57 -7.97
CA ARG A 12 9.24 -5.91 -9.27
C ARG A 12 10.43 -6.10 -10.21
N ASP A 13 11.61 -6.42 -9.68
CA ASP A 13 12.78 -6.67 -10.51
C ASP A 13 12.64 -8.00 -11.25
N ALA A 14 12.45 -7.88 -12.57
CA ALA A 14 12.30 -8.99 -13.48
C ALA A 14 13.52 -9.93 -13.54
N LYS A 15 14.69 -9.51 -13.03
CA LYS A 15 15.91 -10.31 -12.96
C LYS A 15 16.09 -11.03 -11.62
N VAL A 16 15.38 -10.60 -10.57
CA VAL A 16 15.56 -11.12 -9.21
C VAL A 16 14.43 -12.05 -8.80
N SER A 17 13.17 -11.65 -9.01
CA SER A 17 12.00 -12.40 -8.50
C SER A 17 10.79 -12.37 -9.44
N ARG A 18 11.00 -12.58 -10.75
CA ARG A 18 9.91 -12.54 -11.74
C ARG A 18 8.99 -13.75 -11.60
N LEU A 19 7.95 -13.61 -10.80
CA LEU A 19 6.79 -14.50 -10.83
C LEU A 19 5.85 -14.04 -11.96
N PRO A 20 5.66 -14.84 -13.03
CA PRO A 20 4.73 -14.51 -14.10
C PRO A 20 3.34 -14.24 -13.52
N TRP A 21 2.64 -13.23 -14.06
CA TRP A 21 1.27 -12.84 -13.66
C TRP A 21 1.13 -12.23 -12.25
N LEU A 22 2.21 -12.16 -11.46
CA LEU A 22 2.23 -11.49 -10.17
C LEU A 22 2.58 -10.02 -10.37
N GLY A 23 1.55 -9.20 -10.65
CA GLY A 23 1.72 -7.75 -10.80
C GLY A 23 1.85 -7.02 -9.45
N PRO A 24 2.19 -5.71 -9.47
CA PRO A 24 2.33 -4.89 -8.26
C PRO A 24 1.18 -4.99 -7.25
N ALA A 25 -0.07 -5.13 -7.71
CA ALA A 25 -1.23 -5.30 -6.83
C ALA A 25 -1.18 -6.57 -5.99
N PHE A 26 -0.70 -7.68 -6.58
CA PHE A 26 -0.57 -8.94 -5.87
C PHE A 26 0.64 -8.94 -4.93
N PHE A 27 1.73 -8.26 -5.30
CA PHE A 27 2.88 -8.11 -4.41
C PHE A 27 2.50 -7.42 -3.09
N THR A 28 1.69 -6.34 -3.14
CA THR A 28 1.26 -5.67 -1.91
C THR A 28 0.38 -6.58 -1.04
N LYS A 29 -0.42 -7.47 -1.64
CA LYS A 29 -1.19 -8.49 -0.89
C LYS A 29 -0.27 -9.49 -0.21
N VAL A 30 0.74 -9.99 -0.92
CA VAL A 30 1.73 -10.93 -0.35
C VAL A 30 2.45 -10.27 0.84
N VAL A 31 2.95 -9.04 0.66
CA VAL A 31 3.66 -8.32 1.73
C VAL A 31 2.72 -7.99 2.89
N TYR A 32 1.48 -7.59 2.61
CA TYR A 32 0.43 -7.40 3.61
C TYR A 32 0.28 -8.65 4.49
N PHE A 33 -0.01 -9.82 3.91
CA PHE A 33 -0.25 -11.03 4.70
C PHE A 33 1.03 -11.60 5.34
N ALA A 34 2.21 -11.37 4.77
CA ALA A 34 3.49 -11.83 5.33
C ALA A 34 4.03 -10.93 6.45
N GLY A 35 3.61 -9.67 6.50
CA GLY A 35 4.09 -8.63 7.41
C GLY A 35 3.03 -8.04 8.35
N TYR A 36 1.77 -8.44 8.23
CA TYR A 36 0.68 -7.94 9.08
C TYR A 36 1.03 -8.14 10.56
N ARG A 37 1.11 -7.03 11.31
CA ARG A 37 1.42 -6.98 12.75
C ARG A 37 2.79 -7.54 13.15
N ARG A 38 3.75 -7.60 12.22
CA ARG A 38 5.15 -7.83 12.61
C ARG A 38 5.71 -6.56 13.27
N ASP A 39 5.94 -6.69 14.56
CA ASP A 39 6.93 -5.96 15.35
C ASP A 39 6.63 -4.49 15.70
N GLY A 40 5.53 -3.88 15.23
CA GLY A 40 5.05 -2.55 15.69
C GLY A 40 5.98 -1.36 15.39
N HIS A 41 7.17 -1.60 14.84
CA HIS A 41 8.22 -0.61 14.56
C HIS A 41 8.30 -0.25 13.06
N GLU A 42 7.55 -0.92 12.18
CA GLU A 42 7.42 -0.57 10.76
C GLU A 42 6.02 -0.02 10.42
N ILE A 43 5.96 0.82 9.37
CA ILE A 43 4.68 1.24 8.79
C ILE A 43 3.97 -0.01 8.27
N GLN A 44 2.76 -0.25 8.78
CA GLN A 44 1.91 -1.37 8.40
C GLN A 44 1.79 -1.46 6.87
N PRO A 45 2.23 -2.57 6.24
CA PRO A 45 1.99 -2.77 4.82
C PRO A 45 0.49 -2.79 4.53
N LEU A 46 0.07 -2.11 3.47
CA LEU A 46 -1.31 -2.02 2.99
C LEU A 46 -1.39 -2.43 1.51
N ILE A 47 -2.57 -2.87 1.10
CA ILE A 47 -2.88 -3.33 -0.25
C ILE A 47 -3.13 -2.12 -1.16
N LEU A 48 -2.34 -2.02 -2.24
CA LEU A 48 -2.59 -1.08 -3.31
C LEU A 48 -3.09 -1.83 -4.55
N ASP A 49 -4.40 -1.83 -4.75
CA ASP A 49 -5.04 -2.34 -5.95
C ASP A 49 -5.78 -1.24 -6.72
N ARG A 50 -6.43 -1.61 -7.84
CA ARG A 50 -7.12 -0.65 -8.69
C ARG A 50 -8.28 0.07 -8.00
N VAL A 51 -8.92 -0.57 -7.00
CA VAL A 51 -10.06 -0.01 -6.28
C VAL A 51 -9.56 1.07 -5.32
N VAL A 52 -8.56 0.72 -4.52
CA VAL A 52 -7.90 1.66 -3.59
C VAL A 52 -7.26 2.80 -4.39
N ALA A 53 -6.44 2.47 -5.39
CA ALA A 53 -5.77 3.45 -6.23
C ALA A 53 -6.76 4.36 -6.97
N GLY A 54 -7.93 3.87 -7.36
CA GLY A 54 -8.98 4.67 -8.01
C GLY A 54 -9.60 5.73 -7.10
N ARG A 55 -9.52 5.54 -5.77
CA ARG A 55 -10.19 6.40 -4.77
C ARG A 55 -9.23 7.21 -3.91
N LEU A 56 -7.93 6.98 -4.02
CA LEU A 56 -6.94 7.78 -3.32
C LEU A 56 -7.01 9.26 -3.72
N PRO A 57 -6.90 10.18 -2.77
CA PRO A 57 -6.79 11.60 -3.10
C PRO A 57 -5.38 11.90 -3.64
N VAL A 58 -5.17 13.08 -4.22
CA VAL A 58 -3.91 13.43 -4.91
C VAL A 58 -2.73 13.47 -3.93
N GLU A 59 -2.99 13.86 -2.69
CA GLU A 59 -2.01 14.00 -1.62
C GLU A 59 -1.42 12.64 -1.18
N ALA A 60 -2.08 11.54 -1.51
CA ALA A 60 -1.56 10.20 -1.24
C ALA A 60 -0.38 9.80 -2.17
N GLY A 61 -0.04 10.64 -3.15
CA GLY A 61 1.16 10.46 -3.98
C GLY A 61 1.09 9.33 -5.02
N VAL A 62 -0.03 8.62 -5.13
CA VAL A 62 -0.26 7.58 -6.15
C VAL A 62 -0.80 8.20 -7.43
N ARG A 63 -0.01 8.19 -8.50
CA ARG A 63 -0.36 8.79 -9.79
C ARG A 63 -1.05 7.80 -10.73
N ARG A 64 -0.63 6.53 -10.68
CA ARG A 64 -1.20 5.47 -11.52
C ARG A 64 -2.50 4.96 -10.92
N ARG A 65 -3.62 5.03 -11.66
CA ARG A 65 -4.93 4.55 -11.16
C ARG A 65 -5.22 3.08 -11.49
N TRP A 66 -4.63 2.57 -12.56
CA TRP A 66 -5.01 1.28 -13.15
C TRP A 66 -4.04 0.13 -12.85
N GLY A 67 -2.82 0.42 -12.40
CA GLY A 67 -1.80 -0.60 -12.13
C GLY A 67 -0.37 -0.12 -12.37
N GLY A 68 0.60 -1.03 -12.27
CA GLY A 68 2.00 -0.74 -12.58
C GLY A 68 2.70 0.16 -11.55
N TRP A 69 2.18 0.21 -10.32
CA TRP A 69 2.70 1.08 -9.27
C TRP A 69 4.17 0.86 -8.99
N ARG A 70 4.83 1.96 -8.67
CA ARG A 70 6.23 1.95 -8.26
C ARG A 70 6.34 1.88 -6.74
N SER A 71 7.51 1.46 -6.25
CA SER A 71 7.76 1.35 -4.81
C SER A 71 7.56 2.68 -4.09
N ASP A 72 7.95 3.80 -4.72
CA ASP A 72 7.76 5.16 -4.21
C ASP A 72 6.28 5.55 -4.11
N GLU A 73 5.44 5.17 -5.09
CA GLU A 73 3.99 5.39 -4.98
C GLU A 73 3.36 4.56 -3.88
N TRP A 74 3.79 3.30 -3.73
CA TRP A 74 3.29 2.46 -2.65
C TRP A 74 3.70 3.00 -1.28
N ILE A 75 4.96 3.40 -1.09
CA ILE A 75 5.42 4.02 0.17
C ILE A 75 4.68 5.33 0.47
N ALA A 76 4.45 6.19 -0.53
CA ALA A 76 3.69 7.43 -0.34
C ALA A 76 2.27 7.14 0.16
N TYR A 77 1.62 6.12 -0.42
CA TYR A 77 0.32 5.65 0.05
C TYR A 77 0.36 5.17 1.50
N LEU A 78 1.35 4.35 1.89
CA LEU A 78 1.46 3.84 3.26
C LEU A 78 1.64 4.97 4.27
N GLN A 79 2.47 5.97 3.95
CA GLN A 79 2.69 7.15 4.79
C GLN A 79 1.40 7.95 4.96
N TRP A 80 0.73 8.26 3.84
CA TRP A 80 -0.53 8.99 3.85
C TRP A 80 -1.61 8.24 4.67
N ALA A 81 -1.71 6.93 4.53
CA ALA A 81 -2.69 6.13 5.27
C ALA A 81 -2.38 6.11 6.76
N ALA A 82 -1.10 5.98 7.15
CA ALA A 82 -0.66 6.04 8.53
C ALA A 82 -0.98 7.40 9.18
N GLU A 83 -0.77 8.51 8.46
CA GLU A 83 -1.13 9.86 8.94
C GLU A 83 -2.64 10.02 9.15
N ARG A 84 -3.47 9.52 8.22
CA ARG A 84 -4.93 9.54 8.36
C ARG A 84 -5.41 8.67 9.53
N ALA A 85 -4.83 7.49 9.68
CA ALA A 85 -5.14 6.58 10.75
C ALA A 85 -4.81 7.18 12.13
N ALA A 86 -3.63 7.80 12.25
CA ALA A 86 -3.21 8.50 13.46
C ALA A 86 -4.16 9.66 13.81
N ALA A 87 -4.56 10.47 12.84
CA ALA A 87 -5.51 11.57 13.04
C ALA A 87 -6.89 11.07 13.51
N ALA A 88 -7.38 9.98 12.93
CA ALA A 88 -8.67 9.39 13.26
C ALA A 88 -8.63 8.41 14.46
N LYS A 89 -7.45 8.17 15.05
CA LYS A 89 -7.23 7.17 16.13
C LYS A 89 -7.74 5.77 15.77
N VAL A 90 -7.51 5.36 14.52
CA VAL A 90 -7.81 4.02 14.01
C VAL A 90 -6.54 3.35 13.51
N GLU A 91 -6.63 2.07 13.18
CA GLU A 91 -5.54 1.35 12.54
C GLU A 91 -5.42 1.72 11.04
N PRO A 92 -4.22 1.66 10.44
CA PRO A 92 -4.04 1.97 9.01
C PRO A 92 -4.88 1.12 8.04
N ASP A 93 -5.22 -0.11 8.42
CA ASP A 93 -6.09 -1.01 7.63
C ASP A 93 -7.54 -0.51 7.57
N ALA A 94 -8.02 0.22 8.57
CA ALA A 94 -9.33 0.85 8.54
C ALA A 94 -9.40 1.93 7.45
N VAL A 95 -8.31 2.67 7.21
CA VAL A 95 -8.22 3.66 6.12
C VAL A 95 -8.23 2.98 4.75
N GLU A 96 -7.47 1.89 4.58
CA GLU A 96 -7.53 1.05 3.38
C GLU A 96 -8.95 0.53 3.14
N MET A 97 -9.59 -0.01 4.19
CA MET A 97 -10.93 -0.60 4.10
C MET A 97 -11.99 0.44 3.73
N ALA A 98 -11.91 1.64 4.29
CA ALA A 98 -12.78 2.75 3.92
C ALA A 98 -12.63 3.13 2.44
N LEU A 99 -11.38 3.23 1.94
CA LEU A 99 -11.13 3.43 0.50
C LEU A 99 -11.70 2.28 -0.34
N PHE A 100 -11.53 1.05 0.10
CA PHE A 100 -12.03 -0.14 -0.61
C PHE A 100 -13.56 -0.20 -0.64
N ARG A 101 -14.25 0.30 0.39
CA ARG A 101 -15.72 0.41 0.44
C ARG A 101 -16.25 1.64 -0.27
N GLY A 102 -15.42 2.67 -0.42
CA GLY A 102 -15.82 3.97 -0.97
C GLY A 102 -16.45 4.89 0.10
N ASP A 103 -16.10 4.67 1.37
CA ASP A 103 -16.56 5.48 2.48
C ASP A 103 -15.86 6.84 2.46
N SER A 104 -16.58 7.90 2.84
CA SER A 104 -16.00 9.22 3.03
C SER A 104 -15.01 9.18 4.20
N LEU A 105 -13.73 9.39 3.93
CA LEU A 105 -12.68 9.57 4.96
C LEU A 105 -12.79 10.96 5.63
N SER A 106 -13.99 11.35 6.01
CA SER A 106 -14.29 12.66 6.61
C SER A 106 -14.25 12.54 8.13
N SER A 107 -13.18 13.06 8.73
CA SER A 107 -13.14 13.69 10.06
C SER A 107 -12.00 14.70 10.08
#